data_AF-A0A847JPG8-F1
#
_entry.id   AF-A0A847JPG8-F1
#
_cell.length_a   1.000
_cell.length_b   1.000
_cell.length_c   1.000
_cell.angle_alpha   90.00
_cell.angle_beta   90.00
_cell.angle_gamma   90.00
#
_symmetry.space_group_name_H-M   'P 1'
#
loop_
_entity.id
_entity.type
_entity.pdbx_description
1 polymer ?
#
loop_
_entity_poly.entity_id
_entity_poly.type
_entity_poly.pdbx_seq_one_letter_code
_entity_poly.pdbx_strand_id
1 'polypeptide(L)'
;DKRVAVQAYVKTFAEWLGLDVVGTFGPGEPSPAVVLDLIKKKPAMILDNYHNPGGKALAESLGVPNVLLINFPGKDGTRTIEDVFLYNEKAILGQIVK
;
A
#
# COMPACT_ATOMS: atom_id res chain seq x y z
N ASP A 1 1.46 5.00 -13.21
CA ASP A 1 0.71 6.02 -12.45
C ASP A 1 1.19 5.99 -10.99
N LYS A 2 1.30 7.14 -10.30
CA LYS A 2 1.80 7.28 -8.92
C LYS A 2 0.70 7.42 -7.86
N ARG A 3 -0.57 7.40 -8.26
CA ARG A 3 -1.73 7.55 -7.37
C ARG A 3 -1.93 6.29 -6.54
N VAL A 4 -1.89 6.41 -5.22
CA VAL A 4 -2.00 5.27 -4.30
C VAL A 4 -3.03 5.53 -3.21
N ALA A 5 -3.75 4.48 -2.82
CA ALA A 5 -4.48 4.47 -1.56
C ALA A 5 -3.70 3.60 -0.56
N VAL A 6 -3.50 4.11 0.66
CA VAL A 6 -2.51 3.55 1.59
C VAL A 6 -3.12 3.17 2.93
N GLN A 7 -2.66 2.08 3.52
CA GLN A 7 -3.00 1.77 4.90
C GLN A 7 -2.38 2.84 5.82
N ALA A 8 -3.12 3.29 6.84
CA ALA A 8 -2.78 4.47 7.64
C ALA A 8 -1.36 4.46 8.22
N TYR A 9 -0.85 3.30 8.65
CA TYR A 9 0.48 3.15 9.23
C TYR A 9 1.63 3.20 8.22
N VAL A 10 1.36 3.00 6.93
CA VAL A 10 2.40 3.08 5.87
C VAL A 10 2.35 4.39 5.09
N LYS A 11 1.42 5.29 5.42
CA LYS A 11 1.22 6.59 4.75
C LYS A 11 2.50 7.42 4.68
N THR A 12 3.14 7.66 5.82
CA THR A 12 4.34 8.52 5.88
C THR A 12 5.45 8.00 4.99
N PHE A 13 5.65 6.67 4.95
CA PHE A 13 6.64 6.06 4.09
C PHE A 13 6.30 6.27 2.60
N ALA A 14 5.04 6.09 2.20
CA ALA A 14 4.59 6.34 0.83
C ALA A 14 4.78 7.81 0.40
N GLU A 15 4.51 8.76 1.30
CA GLU A 15 4.72 10.20 1.06
C GLU A 15 6.21 10.54 0.90
N TRP A 16 7.10 9.95 1.70
CA TRP A 16 8.55 10.12 1.54
C TRP A 16 9.08 9.62 0.20
N LEU A 17 8.46 8.58 -0.36
CA LEU A 17 8.79 8.07 -1.70
C LEU A 17 8.25 8.95 -2.85
N GLY A 18 7.50 10.01 -2.54
CA GLY A 18 6.94 10.93 -3.54
C GLY A 18 5.77 10.33 -4.33
N LEU A 19 5.02 9.40 -3.72
CA LEU A 19 3.77 8.88 -4.29
C LEU A 19 2.62 9.87 -4.02
N ASP A 20 1.62 9.88 -4.92
CA ASP A 20 0.41 10.69 -4.76
C ASP A 20 -0.59 9.92 -3.91
N VAL A 21 -0.59 10.16 -2.60
CA VAL A 21 -1.52 9.51 -1.67
C VAL A 21 -2.90 10.13 -1.82
N VAL A 22 -3.78 9.47 -2.56
CA VAL A 22 -5.14 9.98 -2.85
C VAL A 22 -6.14 9.65 -1.74
N GLY A 23 -5.82 8.68 -0.88
CA GLY A 23 -6.63 8.35 0.28
C GLY A 23 -5.99 7.31 1.18
N THR A 24 -6.59 7.13 2.34
CA THR A 24 -6.10 6.25 3.40
C THR A 24 -7.18 5.32 3.90
N PHE A 25 -6.81 4.12 4.31
CA PHE A 25 -7.71 3.15 4.95
C PHE A 25 -7.04 2.48 6.15
N GLY A 26 -7.81 1.71 6.91
CA GLY A 26 -7.30 0.95 8.04
C GLY A 26 -6.83 1.81 9.21
N PRO A 27 -6.16 1.20 10.21
CA PRO A 27 -5.69 -0.20 10.26
C PRO A 27 -6.78 -1.25 10.49
N GLY A 28 -8.01 -0.84 10.82
CA GLY A 28 -9.17 -1.75 10.89
C GLY A 28 -9.81 -1.99 9.52
N GLU A 29 -10.93 -2.71 9.50
CA GLU A 29 -11.70 -2.88 8.27
C GLU A 29 -12.23 -1.51 7.77
N PRO A 30 -12.01 -1.13 6.49
CA PRO A 30 -12.50 0.13 5.97
C PRO A 30 -14.02 0.17 5.96
N SER A 31 -14.61 1.28 6.40
CA SER A 31 -16.06 1.46 6.30
C SER A 31 -16.51 1.54 4.84
N PRO A 32 -17.78 1.21 4.52
CA PRO A 32 -18.32 1.35 3.17
C PRO A 32 -18.13 2.75 2.57
N ALA A 33 -18.19 3.80 3.40
CA ALA A 33 -17.97 5.17 2.97
C ALA A 33 -16.52 5.40 2.50
N VAL A 34 -15.53 4.84 3.19
CA VAL A 34 -14.12 4.88 2.77
C VAL A 34 -13.94 4.14 1.45
N VAL A 35 -14.53 2.95 1.30
CA VAL A 35 -14.47 2.18 0.05
C VAL A 35 -15.03 3.00 -1.13
N LEU A 36 -16.22 3.59 -0.97
CA LEU A 36 -16.86 4.41 -2.00
C LEU A 36 -16.05 5.66 -2.38
N ASP A 37 -15.41 6.30 -1.40
CA ASP A 37 -14.52 7.44 -1.65
C ASP A 37 -13.29 7.02 -2.46
N LEU A 38 -12.65 5.91 -2.09
CA LEU A 38 -11.47 5.40 -2.78
C LEU A 38 -11.77 4.96 -4.23
N ILE A 39 -12.96 4.40 -4.49
CA ILE A 39 -13.45 4.10 -5.85
C ILE A 39 -13.48 5.36 -6.72
N LYS A 40 -13.98 6.48 -6.21
CA LYS A 40 -14.04 7.74 -6.97
C LYS A 40 -12.66 8.32 -7.26
N LYS A 41 -11.71 8.10 -6.35
CA LYS A 41 -10.35 8.62 -6.43
C LYS A 41 -9.44 7.84 -7.39
N LYS A 42 -9.83 6.61 -7.75
CA LYS A 42 -9.16 5.76 -8.75
C LYS A 42 -7.64 5.66 -8.50
N PRO A 43 -7.20 5.12 -7.34
CA PRO A 43 -5.79 4.82 -7.15
C PRO A 43 -5.34 3.76 -8.16
N ALA A 44 -4.06 3.78 -8.54
CA ALA A 44 -3.47 2.79 -9.43
C ALA A 44 -3.07 1.50 -8.68
N MET A 45 -2.94 1.57 -7.35
CA MET A 45 -2.66 0.43 -6.48
C MET A 45 -3.04 0.73 -5.03
N ILE A 46 -3.21 -0.33 -4.25
CA ILE A 46 -3.33 -0.28 -2.80
C ILE A 46 -1.97 -0.58 -2.19
N LEU A 47 -1.46 0.31 -1.32
CA LEU A 47 -0.31 0.01 -0.46
C LEU A 47 -0.82 -0.42 0.91
N ASP A 48 -0.68 -1.70 1.22
CA ASP A 48 -1.18 -2.31 2.44
C ASP A 48 -0.02 -2.70 3.35
N ASN A 49 -0.33 -2.90 4.63
CA ASN A 49 0.66 -3.28 5.62
C ASN A 49 0.66 -4.81 5.77
N TYR A 50 1.75 -5.46 5.38
CA TYR A 50 1.91 -6.92 5.50
C TYR A 50 1.63 -7.42 6.92
N HIS A 51 2.03 -6.67 7.95
CA HIS A 51 1.90 -7.06 9.35
C HIS A 51 0.49 -6.80 9.93
N ASN A 52 -0.35 -6.04 9.22
CA ASN A 52 -1.76 -5.85 9.56
C ASN A 52 -2.57 -5.55 8.28
N PRO A 53 -2.81 -6.57 7.44
CA PRO A 53 -3.39 -6.37 6.12
C PRO A 53 -4.90 -6.12 6.21
N GLY A 54 -5.38 -5.13 5.45
CA GLY A 54 -6.81 -4.78 5.36
C GLY A 54 -7.26 -4.33 3.98
N GLY A 55 -6.34 -4.28 3.01
CA GLY A 55 -6.55 -3.70 1.69
C GLY A 55 -6.99 -4.68 0.60
N LYS A 56 -7.02 -6.00 0.88
CA LYS A 56 -7.27 -7.02 -0.17
C LYS A 56 -8.64 -6.86 -0.84
N ALA A 57 -9.72 -6.85 -0.06
CA ALA A 57 -11.07 -6.71 -0.60
C ALA A 57 -11.27 -5.38 -1.35
N LEU A 58 -10.63 -4.31 -0.86
CA LEU A 58 -10.63 -3.00 -1.51
C LEU A 58 -9.91 -3.05 -2.87
N ALA A 59 -8.74 -3.68 -2.94
CA ALA A 59 -7.98 -3.86 -4.17
C ALA A 59 -8.76 -4.68 -5.22
N GLU A 60 -9.40 -5.77 -4.80
CA GLU A 60 -10.28 -6.59 -5.64
C GLU A 60 -11.46 -5.77 -6.18
N SER A 61 -12.12 -4.97 -5.33
CA SER A 61 -13.25 -4.12 -5.73
C SER A 61 -12.84 -3.03 -6.74
N LEU A 62 -11.60 -2.58 -6.67
CA LEU A 62 -11.05 -1.54 -7.56
C LEU A 62 -10.41 -2.12 -8.83
N GLY A 63 -10.14 -3.43 -8.88
CA GLY A 63 -9.40 -4.06 -9.97
C GLY A 63 -7.93 -3.61 -10.05
N VAL A 64 -7.31 -3.30 -8.91
CA VAL A 64 -5.91 -2.81 -8.84
C VAL A 64 -5.05 -3.70 -7.95
N PRO A 65 -3.71 -3.68 -8.09
CA PRO A 65 -2.84 -4.48 -7.25
C PRO A 65 -2.94 -4.13 -5.76
N ASN A 66 -2.90 -5.16 -4.91
CA ASN A 66 -2.61 -5.00 -3.47
C ASN A 66 -1.10 -5.25 -3.24
N VAL A 67 -0.36 -4.19 -2.93
CA VAL A 67 1.08 -4.23 -2.66
C VAL A 67 1.28 -4.25 -1.15
N LEU A 68 1.77 -5.39 -0.63
CA LEU A 68 2.05 -5.57 0.79
C LEU A 68 3.45 -5.04 1.11
N LEU A 69 3.51 -3.96 1.89
CA LEU A 69 4.75 -3.41 2.43
C LEU A 69 5.07 -4.04 3.78
N ILE A 70 6.35 -4.32 4.03
CA ILE A 70 6.82 -4.91 5.28
C ILE A 70 7.44 -3.85 6.18
N ASN A 71 7.28 -4.02 7.49
CA ASN A 71 8.00 -3.28 8.53
C ASN A 71 9.28 -4.03 8.96
N PHE A 72 10.13 -3.39 9.76
CA PHE A 72 11.21 -4.06 10.49
C PHE A 72 10.71 -4.53 11.87
N PRO A 73 11.00 -5.77 12.32
CA PRO A 73 11.65 -6.86 11.58
C PRO A 73 10.78 -7.36 10.43
N GLY A 74 11.42 -7.58 9.27
CA GLY A 74 10.75 -7.96 8.03
C GLY A 74 10.57 -9.47 7.88
N LYS A 75 10.41 -9.91 6.63
CA LYS A 75 10.28 -11.33 6.24
C LYS A 75 11.30 -11.70 5.17
N ASP A 76 11.22 -12.93 4.67
CA ASP A 76 12.00 -13.42 3.52
C ASP A 76 13.52 -13.18 3.65
N GLY A 77 14.04 -13.28 4.87
CA GLY A 77 15.47 -13.14 5.15
C GLY A 77 16.00 -11.71 5.18
N THR A 78 15.13 -10.68 5.18
CA THR A 78 15.53 -9.30 5.50
C THR A 78 16.14 -9.21 6.90
N ARG A 79 17.28 -8.55 7.05
CA ARG A 79 18.06 -8.46 8.31
C ARG A 79 18.28 -7.02 8.78
N THR A 80 18.16 -6.08 7.87
CA THR A 80 18.40 -4.65 8.11
C THR A 80 17.20 -3.81 7.69
N ILE A 81 17.17 -2.55 8.10
CA ILE A 81 16.18 -1.57 7.62
C ILE A 81 16.36 -1.34 6.11
N GLU A 82 17.60 -1.35 5.61
CA GLU A 82 17.90 -1.23 4.18
C GLU A 82 17.28 -2.39 3.39
N ASP A 83 17.37 -3.62 3.88
CA ASP A 83 16.72 -4.78 3.24
C ASP A 83 15.21 -4.60 3.12
N VAL A 84 14.57 -4.06 4.17
CA VAL A 84 13.13 -3.76 4.19
C VAL A 84 12.78 -2.69 3.15
N PHE A 85 13.58 -1.64 3.03
CA PHE A 85 13.36 -0.60 2.03
C PHE A 85 13.54 -1.12 0.60
N LEU A 86 14.60 -1.91 0.34
CA LEU A 86 14.81 -2.55 -0.97
C LEU A 86 13.71 -3.55 -1.31
N TYR A 87 13.16 -4.27 -0.33
CA TYR A 87 12.02 -5.16 -0.53
C TYR A 87 10.78 -4.37 -0.96
N ASN A 88 10.45 -3.32 -0.21
CA ASN A 88 9.28 -2.48 -0.48
C ASN A 88 9.42 -1.73 -1.81
N GLU A 89 10.61 -1.24 -2.16
CA GLU A 89 10.89 -0.63 -3.46
C GLU A 89 10.58 -1.60 -4.60
N LYS A 90 11.11 -2.83 -4.55
CA LYS A 90 10.86 -3.85 -5.58
C LYS A 90 9.37 -4.18 -5.70
N ALA A 91 8.66 -4.26 -4.57
CA ALA A 91 7.22 -4.54 -4.56
C ALA A 91 6.41 -3.43 -5.26
N ILE A 92 6.77 -2.16 -5.03
CA ILE A 92 6.11 -0.99 -5.63
C ILE A 92 6.47 -0.88 -7.13
N LEU A 93 7.77 -0.89 -7.46
CA LEU A 93 8.23 -0.73 -8.86
C LEU A 93 7.71 -1.85 -9.77
N GLY A 94 7.55 -3.06 -9.24
CA GLY A 94 6.95 -4.18 -9.97
C GLY A 94 5.51 -3.94 -10.45
N GLN A 95 4.81 -2.92 -9.93
CA GLN A 95 3.47 -2.52 -10.37
C GLN A 95 3.46 -1.31 -11.31
N ILE A 96 4.54 -0.50 -11.32
CA ILE A 96 4.62 0.73 -12.11
C ILE A 96 5.17 0.47 -13.52
N VAL A 97 6.01 -0.56 -13.68
CA VAL A 97 6.76 -0.87 -14.91
C VAL A 97 6.03 -1.91 -15.79
N LYS A 98 4.76 -2.20 -15.53
CA LYS A 98 3.88 -3.02 -16.39
C LYS A 98 2.91 -2.14 -17.15
#